data_AF-A0A1M6I021-F1
#
_entry.id   AF-A0A1M6I021-F1
#
_cell.length_a   1.000
_cell.length_b   1.000
_cell.length_c   1.000
_cell.angle_alpha   90.00
_cell.angle_beta   90.00
_cell.angle_gamma   90.00
#
_symmetry.space_group_name_H-M   'P 1'
#
loop_
_entity.id
_entity.type
_entity.pdbx_description
1 polymer ?
#
loop_
_entity_poly.entity_id
_entity_poly.type
_entity_poly.pdbx_seq_one_letter_code
_entity_poly.pdbx_strand_id
1 'polypeptide(L)'
;MQRTQIYLHPDQHRALLNEARRKGISLAELIRQIVSEHLERRGGRKAPKEAFLRIIGMGASGRNDVSERHDYYLAEALDRDHNG
;
A
#
# COMPACT_ATOMS: atom_id res chain seq x y z
N MET A 1 2.76 -3.92 -24.95
CA MET A 1 2.88 -5.27 -24.32
C MET A 1 4.00 -6.03 -25.01
N GLN A 2 4.69 -6.91 -24.27
CA GLN A 2 5.68 -7.85 -24.81
C GLN A 2 5.07 -9.26 -24.86
N ARG A 3 5.34 -10.04 -25.91
CA ARG A 3 4.89 -11.43 -26.00
C ARG A 3 5.80 -12.32 -25.17
N THR A 4 5.22 -13.05 -24.22
CA THR A 4 5.93 -14.02 -23.38
C THR A 4 5.18 -15.34 -23.40
N GLN A 5 5.87 -16.45 -23.66
CA GLN A 5 5.31 -17.79 -23.55
C GLN A 5 5.64 -18.35 -22.17
N ILE A 6 4.62 -18.83 -21.47
CA ILE A 6 4.74 -19.48 -20.18
C ILE A 6 4.00 -20.83 -20.23
N TYR A 7 4.54 -21.82 -19.54
CA TYR A 7 3.86 -23.10 -19.35
C TYR A 7 3.16 -23.09 -18.00
N LEU A 8 1.91 -23.54 -17.99
CA LEU A 8 1.10 -23.70 -16.79
C LEU A 8 0.79 -25.17 -16.60
N HIS A 9 0.68 -25.61 -15.34
CA HIS A 9 0.13 -26.93 -15.08
C HIS A 9 -1.31 -27.01 -15.64
N PRO A 10 -1.76 -28.14 -16.22
CA PRO A 10 -3.10 -28.25 -16.80
C PRO A 10 -4.22 -27.82 -15.83
N ASP A 11 -4.08 -28.14 -14.55
CA ASP A 11 -5.05 -27.75 -13.52
C ASP A 11 -5.07 -26.24 -13.26
N GLN A 12 -3.92 -25.57 -13.28
CA GLN A 12 -3.84 -24.12 -13.15
C GLN A 12 -4.50 -23.43 -14.34
N HIS A 13 -4.23 -23.92 -15.55
CA HIS A 13 -4.83 -23.38 -16.77
C HIS A 13 -6.36 -23.52 -16.74
N ARG A 14 -6.88 -24.69 -16.32
CA ARG A 14 -8.32 -24.92 -16.16
C ARG A 14 -8.95 -24.02 -15.09
N ALA A 15 -8.30 -23.87 -13.95
CA ALA A 15 -8.77 -23.00 -12.87
C ALA A 15 -8.86 -21.54 -13.34
N LEU A 16 -7.82 -21.03 -14.00
CA LEU A 16 -7.80 -19.66 -14.54
C LEU A 16 -8.85 -19.45 -15.63
N LEU A 17 -9.08 -20.44 -16.52
CA LEU A 17 -10.14 -20.36 -17.52
C LEU A 17 -11.53 -20.24 -16.89
N ASN A 18 -11.81 -21.05 -15.87
CA ASN A 18 -13.09 -21.01 -15.15
C ASN A 18 -13.27 -19.67 -14.44
N GLU A 19 -12.21 -19.14 -13.82
CA GLU A 19 -12.26 -17.83 -13.18
C GLU A 19 -12.47 -16.69 -14.18
N ALA A 20 -11.76 -16.70 -15.31
CA ALA A 20 -11.90 -15.71 -16.37
C ALA A 20 -13.34 -15.69 -16.92
N ARG A 21 -13.92 -16.88 -17.16
CA ARG A 21 -15.33 -17.04 -17.55
C ARG A 21 -16.28 -16.47 -16.51
N ARG A 22 -16.09 -16.80 -15.23
CA ARG A 22 -16.92 -16.28 -14.13
C ARG A 22 -16.87 -14.75 -14.03
N LYS A 23 -15.72 -14.15 -14.35
CA LYS A 23 -15.51 -12.69 -14.36
C LYS A 23 -15.91 -12.02 -15.68
N GLY A 24 -16.23 -12.77 -16.73
CA GLY A 24 -16.55 -12.22 -18.05
C GLY A 24 -15.36 -11.54 -18.75
N ILE A 25 -14.12 -11.94 -18.44
CA ILE A 25 -12.89 -11.36 -19.01
C ILE A 25 -12.07 -12.43 -19.73
N SER A 26 -11.12 -11.99 -20.57
CA SER A 26 -10.18 -12.92 -21.22
C SER A 26 -9.19 -13.52 -20.21
N LEU A 27 -8.70 -14.74 -20.49
CA LEU A 27 -7.64 -15.37 -19.70
C LEU A 27 -6.38 -14.48 -19.60
N ALA A 28 -6.03 -13.81 -20.70
CA ALA A 28 -4.88 -12.91 -20.72
C ALA A 28 -5.09 -11.69 -19.81
N GLU A 29 -6.32 -11.16 -19.72
CA GLU A 29 -6.65 -10.06 -18.81
C GLU A 29 -6.56 -10.50 -17.35
N LEU A 30 -7.11 -11.68 -17.03
CA LEU A 30 -7.00 -12.25 -15.70
C LEU A 30 -5.52 -12.42 -15.28
N ILE A 31 -4.69 -13.00 -16.14
CA ILE A 31 -3.25 -13.20 -15.86
C ILE A 31 -2.56 -11.85 -15.61
N ARG A 32 -2.87 -10.82 -16.40
CA ARG A 32 -2.31 -9.48 -16.18
C ARG A 32 -2.71 -8.90 -14.84
N GLN A 33 -3.97 -9.00 -14.44
CA GLN A 33 -4.44 -8.52 -13.14
C GLN A 33 -3.71 -9.21 -11.98
N ILE A 34 -3.59 -10.54 -12.05
CA ILE A 34 -2.86 -11.32 -11.05
C ILE A 34 -1.38 -10.90 -10.97
N VAL A 35 -0.72 -10.73 -12.12
CA VAL A 35 0.68 -10.28 -12.16
C VAL A 35 0.83 -8.87 -11.59
N SER A 36 -0.02 -7.92 -11.99
CA SER A 36 -0.01 -6.55 -11.45
C SER A 36 -0.19 -6.55 -9.94
N GLU A 37 -1.23 -7.22 -9.43
CA GLU A 37 -1.47 -7.31 -7.99
C GLU A 37 -0.33 -7.99 -7.24
N HIS A 38 0.28 -9.03 -7.81
CA HIS A 38 1.41 -9.72 -7.19
C HIS A 38 2.65 -8.81 -7.10
N LEU A 39 2.93 -8.06 -8.17
CA LEU A 39 4.04 -7.11 -8.22
C LEU A 39 3.79 -5.92 -7.29
N GLU A 40 2.56 -5.40 -7.22
CA GLU A 40 2.18 -4.34 -6.28
C GLU A 40 2.31 -4.79 -4.82
N ARG A 41 1.88 -6.01 -4.50
CA ARG A 41 2.01 -6.60 -3.16
C ARG A 41 3.47 -6.81 -2.76
N ARG A 42 4.32 -7.30 -3.67
CA ARG A 42 5.76 -7.49 -3.41
C ARG A 42 6.54 -6.17 -3.40
N GLY A 43 6.14 -5.21 -4.22
CA GLY A 43 6.72 -3.88 -4.30
C GLY A 43 6.30 -2.96 -3.15
N GLY A 44 5.46 -3.48 -2.22
CA GLY A 44 4.98 -2.86 -0.99
C GLY A 44 4.88 -1.36 -1.14
N ARG A 45 3.82 -0.85 -1.81
CA ARG A 45 3.56 0.58 -2.08
C ARG A 45 4.62 1.46 -1.41
N LYS A 46 5.75 1.69 -2.09
CA LYS A 46 6.57 2.84 -1.70
C LYS A 46 5.60 3.99 -1.85
N ALA A 47 5.12 4.54 -0.74
CA ALA A 47 4.38 5.78 -0.77
C ALA A 47 5.20 6.67 -1.70
N PRO A 48 4.60 7.26 -2.75
CA PRO A 48 5.32 8.15 -3.63
C PRO A 48 6.15 9.08 -2.75
N LYS A 49 7.41 9.34 -3.07
CA LYS A 49 8.25 10.24 -2.25
C LYS A 49 7.49 11.55 -1.99
N GLU A 50 6.69 11.96 -2.95
CA GLU A 50 5.72 13.05 -2.96
C GLU A 50 4.67 12.93 -1.84
N ALA A 51 4.14 11.74 -1.58
CA ALA A 51 3.21 11.49 -0.47
C ALA A 51 3.88 11.65 0.91
N PHE A 52 5.14 11.23 1.06
CA PHE A 52 5.91 11.46 2.29
C PHE A 52 6.28 12.94 2.47
N LEU A 53 6.68 13.62 1.38
CA LEU A 53 6.96 15.05 1.38
C LEU A 53 5.76 15.91 1.78
N ARG A 54 4.53 15.49 1.42
CA ARG A 54 3.31 16.17 1.88
C ARG A 54 3.09 16.11 3.39
N ILE A 55 3.71 15.17 4.10
CA ILE A 55 3.60 15.05 5.57
C ILE A 55 4.58 16.01 6.26
N ILE A 56 5.74 16.27 5.65
CA ILE A 56 6.77 17.16 6.19
C ILE A 56 6.22 18.59 6.23
N GLY A 57 6.15 19.18 7.43
CA GLY A 57 5.71 20.56 7.64
C GLY A 57 4.21 20.77 7.83
N MET A 58 3.39 19.70 7.90
CA MET A 58 1.96 19.85 8.24
C MET A 58 1.71 20.27 9.70
N GLY A 59 2.64 19.96 10.61
CA GLY A 59 2.55 20.33 12.02
C GLY A 59 3.00 21.77 12.25
N ALA A 60 2.15 22.60 12.83
CA ALA A 60 2.45 24.00 13.18
C ALA A 60 2.38 24.20 14.71
N SER A 61 3.19 23.47 15.47
CA SER A 61 3.24 23.58 16.93
C SER A 61 3.96 24.84 17.43
N GLY A 62 4.70 25.54 16.56
CA GLY A 62 5.56 26.66 16.93
C GLY A 62 6.79 26.27 17.77
N ARG A 63 7.04 24.96 17.94
CA ARG A 63 8.10 24.40 18.78
C ARG A 63 9.07 23.60 17.92
N ASN A 64 10.36 23.81 18.14
CA ASN A 64 11.43 23.17 17.36
C ASN A 64 11.93 21.84 17.96
N ASP A 65 11.53 21.52 19.20
CA ASP A 65 12.01 20.38 19.98
C ASP A 65 10.97 19.27 20.14
N VAL A 66 9.80 19.39 19.49
CA VAL A 66 8.72 18.40 19.59
C VAL A 66 9.24 17.01 19.23
N SER A 67 10.04 16.93 18.16
CA SER A 67 10.67 15.69 17.69
C SER A 67 11.48 14.94 18.75
N GLU A 68 12.11 15.67 19.66
CA GLU A 68 13.04 15.14 20.67
C GLU A 68 12.34 14.92 22.01
N ARG A 69 11.31 15.73 22.30
CA ARG A 69 10.64 15.79 23.61
C ARG A 69 9.18 15.37 23.55
N HIS A 70 8.82 14.51 22.59
CA HIS A 70 7.44 14.03 22.41
C HIS A 70 6.82 13.48 23.70
N ASP A 71 7.57 12.67 24.46
CA ASP A 71 7.06 12.06 25.69
C ASP A 71 6.74 13.10 26.77
N TYR A 72 7.56 14.15 26.88
CA TYR A 72 7.31 15.27 27.80
C TYR A 72 6.04 16.02 27.42
N TYR A 73 5.84 16.31 26.13
CA TYR A 73 4.64 16.98 25.65
C TYR A 73 3.39 16.11 25.79
N LEU A 74 3.52 14.79 25.62
CA LEU A 74 2.43 13.86 25.84
C LEU A 74 2.02 13.83 27.33
N ALA A 75 2.99 13.75 28.24
CA ALA A 75 2.74 13.81 29.68
C ALA A 75 2.10 15.14 30.09
N GLU A 76 2.63 16.27 29.62
CA GLU A 76 2.06 17.60 29.87
C GLU A 76 0.59 17.69 29.41
N ALA A 77 0.27 17.19 28.23
CA ALA A 77 -1.10 17.22 27.70
C ALA A 77 -2.05 16.37 28.55
N LEU A 78 -1.63 15.16 28.92
CA LEU A 78 -2.42 14.27 29.77
C LEU A 78 -2.64 14.88 31.16
N ASP A 79 -1.63 15.50 31.76
CA ASP A 79 -1.76 16.17 33.06
C ASP A 79 -2.72 17.37 33.02
N ARG A 80 -2.77 18.10 31.90
CA ARG A 80 -3.73 19.20 31.69
C ARG A 80 -5.16 18.70 31.55
N ASP A 81 -5.38 17.61 30.82
CA ASP A 81 -6.72 17.04 30.60
C ASP A 81 -7.31 16.40 31.87
N HIS A 82 -6.47 15.93 32.80
CA HIS A 82 -6.93 15.35 34.08
C HIS A 82 -7.12 16.38 35.21
N ASN A 83 -6.62 17.62 35.05
CA ASN A 83 -6.69 18.68 36.07
C ASN A 83 -7.50 19.92 35.62
N GLY A 84 -8.33 19.79 34.58
CA GLY A 84 -9.31 20.79 34.14
C GLY A 84 -10.74 20.33 34.39
#